data_AF-A0A7C2K0B1-F1
#
_entry.id   AF-A0A7C2K0B1-F1
#
_cell.length_a   1.000
_cell.length_b   1.000
_cell.length_c   1.000
_cell.angle_alpha   90.00
_cell.angle_beta   90.00
_cell.angle_gamma   90.00
#
_symmetry.space_group_name_H-M   'P 1'
#
loop_
_entity.id
_entity.type
_entity.pdbx_description
1 polymer ?
#
loop_
_entity_poly.entity_id
_entity_poly.type
_entity_poly.pdbx_seq_one_letter_code
_entity_poly.pdbx_strand_id
1 'polypeptide(L)'
;MGQLFGTLKVLNPRWWLSDCLNQALGTERFRRQVYRDLRIELWQKQRTYPRQHLKWDEGQTEVDVVITWENPATTVFIEMKYGSNLSAKTTHNQGTEGFPSDQLIRNARVGLRENGWFDEDLLFDAPKRDFILILLTPTRGNPLVTEYQNPDRLRSAIPHGERLTELPRFPFIGELGYRDIIDLSNQQRRWFSPPERKLIDGLNEYLTFKLTQLRTVNGHSHN
;
A
#
# COMPACT_ATOMS: atom_id res chain seq x y z
N MET A 1 1.95 -6.39 -12.49
CA MET A 1 2.49 -6.11 -11.13
C MET A 1 4.01 -6.12 -11.16
N GLY A 2 4.61 -7.23 -11.55
CA GLY A 2 6.07 -7.35 -11.66
C GLY A 2 6.74 -6.29 -12.54
N GLN A 3 6.12 -5.90 -13.67
CA GLN A 3 6.71 -4.88 -14.54
C GLN A 3 6.77 -3.48 -13.89
N LEU A 4 5.71 -3.04 -13.20
CA LEU A 4 5.70 -1.72 -12.55
C LEU A 4 6.80 -1.61 -11.50
N PHE A 5 6.76 -2.48 -10.48
CA PHE A 5 7.71 -2.36 -9.37
C PHE A 5 9.09 -2.93 -9.69
N GLY A 6 9.19 -3.82 -10.68
CA GLY A 6 10.48 -4.20 -11.28
C GLY A 6 11.16 -2.99 -11.93
N THR A 7 10.41 -2.16 -12.66
CA THR A 7 10.93 -0.89 -13.19
C THR A 7 11.25 0.09 -12.06
N LEU A 8 10.33 0.34 -11.12
CA LEU A 8 10.58 1.31 -10.03
C LEU A 8 11.79 0.95 -9.17
N LYS A 9 12.11 -0.34 -9.01
CA LYS A 9 13.27 -0.83 -8.26
C LYS A 9 14.61 -0.43 -8.87
N VAL A 10 14.68 -0.21 -10.18
CA VAL A 10 15.91 0.19 -10.88
C VAL A 10 16.03 1.70 -11.12
N LEU A 11 14.98 2.46 -10.83
CA LEU A 11 15.01 3.93 -10.90
C LEU A 11 15.59 4.53 -9.63
N ASN A 12 16.25 5.67 -9.76
CA ASN A 12 16.69 6.41 -8.59
C ASN A 12 15.47 6.86 -7.74
N PRO A 13 15.32 6.35 -6.49
CA PRO A 13 14.14 6.58 -5.65
C PRO A 13 13.99 8.04 -5.21
N ARG A 14 15.09 8.82 -5.22
CA ARG A 14 15.08 10.25 -4.88
C ARG A 14 14.10 11.05 -5.73
N TRP A 15 13.87 10.63 -6.97
CA TRP A 15 13.07 11.39 -7.93
C TRP A 15 11.59 11.07 -7.88
N TRP A 16 11.20 9.89 -7.40
CA TRP A 16 9.81 9.44 -7.51
C TRP A 16 9.18 9.08 -6.17
N LEU A 17 9.93 8.53 -5.21
CA LEU A 17 9.32 7.89 -4.03
C LEU A 17 8.59 8.89 -3.14
N SER A 18 9.21 10.02 -2.78
CA SER A 18 8.55 11.06 -1.96
C SER A 18 7.28 11.60 -2.62
N ASP A 19 7.40 11.96 -3.90
CA ASP A 19 6.30 12.55 -4.67
C ASP A 19 5.16 11.53 -4.84
N CYS A 20 5.50 10.24 -5.02
CA CYS A 20 4.55 9.14 -5.13
C CYS A 20 3.78 8.92 -3.83
N LEU A 21 4.48 8.88 -2.70
CA LEU A 21 3.86 8.74 -1.38
C LEU A 21 2.98 9.95 -1.04
N ASN A 22 3.44 11.16 -1.34
CA ASN A 22 2.66 12.38 -1.11
C ASN A 22 1.39 12.41 -1.97
N GLN A 23 1.49 12.04 -3.25
CA GLN A 23 0.34 11.92 -4.14
C GLN A 23 -0.66 10.87 -3.66
N ALA A 24 -0.16 9.74 -3.15
CA ALA A 24 -0.97 8.65 -2.62
C ALA A 24 -1.76 9.06 -1.38
N LEU A 25 -1.09 9.79 -0.49
CA LEU A 25 -1.63 10.24 0.79
C LEU A 25 -2.42 11.54 0.68
N GLY A 26 -2.31 12.27 -0.44
CA GLY A 26 -2.96 13.56 -0.64
C GLY A 26 -2.38 14.69 0.22
N THR A 27 -1.14 14.55 0.71
CA THR A 27 -0.48 15.57 1.55
C THR A 27 1.03 15.56 1.37
N GLU A 28 1.69 16.70 1.62
CA GLU A 28 3.15 16.83 1.62
C GLU A 28 3.76 16.34 2.94
N ARG A 29 3.89 15.02 3.09
CA ARG A 29 4.47 14.39 4.29
C ARG A 29 5.96 14.08 4.12
N PHE A 30 6.37 13.71 2.92
CA PHE A 30 7.72 13.27 2.59
C PHE A 30 8.45 14.33 1.77
N ARG A 31 9.70 14.59 2.15
CA ARG A 31 10.61 15.43 1.37
C ARG A 31 11.57 14.55 0.59
N ARG A 32 11.96 15.01 -0.60
CA ARG A 32 13.00 14.36 -1.39
C ARG A 32 14.28 14.20 -0.58
N GLN A 33 14.79 12.97 -0.55
CA GLN A 33 15.93 12.61 0.26
C GLN A 33 16.71 11.44 -0.35
N VAL A 34 17.85 11.13 0.26
CA VAL A 34 18.57 9.88 0.04
C VAL A 34 18.03 8.87 1.04
N TYR A 35 17.62 7.69 0.56
CA TYR A 35 17.02 6.64 1.37
C TYR A 35 18.08 5.62 1.78
N ARG A 36 18.47 5.63 3.05
CA ARG A 36 19.46 4.71 3.63
C ARG A 36 18.86 3.31 3.72
N ASP A 37 19.62 2.34 3.22
CA ASP A 37 19.25 0.92 3.21
C ASP A 37 17.88 0.67 2.55
N LEU A 38 17.57 1.42 1.49
CA LEU A 38 16.30 1.25 0.76
C LEU A 38 16.19 -0.17 0.20
N ARG A 39 15.09 -0.85 0.54
CA ARG A 39 14.71 -2.15 -0.04
C ARG A 39 13.34 -2.05 -0.66
N ILE A 40 13.18 -2.71 -1.80
CA ILE A 40 11.90 -2.90 -2.49
C ILE A 40 11.77 -4.40 -2.77
N GLU A 41 10.81 -5.02 -2.09
CA GLU A 41 10.52 -6.46 -2.13
C GLU A 41 9.12 -6.67 -2.69
N LEU A 42 8.95 -7.69 -3.53
CA LEU A 42 7.70 -8.00 -4.21
C LEU A 42 7.12 -9.32 -3.67
N TRP A 43 5.79 -9.40 -3.58
CA TRP A 43 5.06 -10.61 -3.11
C TRP A 43 5.59 -11.11 -1.77
N GLN A 44 5.70 -10.19 -0.81
CA GLN A 44 6.25 -10.50 0.50
C GLN A 44 5.16 -11.16 1.34
N LYS A 45 5.43 -12.42 1.73
CA LYS A 45 4.62 -13.15 2.71
C LYS A 45 4.88 -12.61 4.11
N GLN A 46 3.89 -11.93 4.67
CA GLN A 46 4.01 -11.32 5.98
C GLN A 46 3.91 -12.38 7.07
N ARG A 47 4.33 -12.05 8.29
CA ARG A 47 4.12 -12.95 9.42
C ARG A 47 2.63 -13.17 9.66
N THR A 48 2.25 -14.39 10.01
CA THR A 48 0.88 -14.70 10.40
C THR A 48 0.53 -13.89 11.64
N TYR A 49 -0.62 -13.20 11.59
CA TYR A 49 -1.09 -12.47 12.75
C TYR A 49 -1.35 -13.46 13.91
N PRO A 50 -0.96 -13.15 15.15
CA PRO A 50 -0.98 -14.14 16.21
C PRO A 50 -2.39 -14.69 16.45
N ARG A 51 -2.51 -16.02 16.46
CA ARG A 51 -3.81 -16.70 16.61
C ARG A 51 -4.50 -16.32 17.91
N GLN A 52 -3.75 -16.08 18.98
CA GLN A 52 -4.31 -15.64 20.26
C GLN A 52 -5.02 -14.28 20.21
N HIS A 53 -4.79 -13.49 19.15
CA HIS A 53 -5.46 -12.20 18.94
C HIS A 53 -6.64 -12.31 17.96
N LEU A 54 -6.95 -13.50 17.44
CA LEU A 54 -8.04 -13.74 16.49
C LEU A 54 -9.01 -14.78 17.05
N LYS A 55 -10.29 -14.58 16.82
CA LYS A 55 -11.33 -15.57 17.16
C LYS A 55 -11.47 -16.67 16.09
N TRP A 56 -10.77 -16.55 14.97
CA TRP A 56 -10.84 -17.43 13.82
C TRP A 56 -9.45 -17.79 13.28
N ASP A 57 -9.39 -18.82 12.45
CA ASP A 57 -8.18 -19.20 11.74
C ASP A 57 -7.99 -18.31 10.51
N GLU A 58 -6.99 -17.43 10.56
CA GLU A 58 -6.58 -16.60 9.45
C GLU A 58 -5.25 -17.09 8.86
N GLY A 59 -5.24 -17.31 7.55
CA GLY A 59 -4.02 -17.65 6.83
C GLY A 59 -3.05 -16.47 6.73
N GLN A 60 -1.82 -16.78 6.33
CA GLN A 60 -0.80 -15.79 6.03
C GLN A 60 -1.30 -14.76 4.99
N THR A 61 -0.92 -13.49 5.16
CA THR A 61 -1.18 -12.45 4.16
C THR A 61 0.06 -12.24 3.28
N GLU A 62 -0.17 -11.95 2.01
CA GLU A 62 0.87 -11.55 1.07
C GLU A 62 0.63 -10.08 0.70
N VAL A 63 1.69 -9.28 0.73
CA VAL A 63 1.68 -7.88 0.31
C VAL A 63 2.43 -7.78 -1.00
N ASP A 64 1.80 -7.17 -1.99
CA ASP A 64 2.35 -7.10 -3.35
C ASP A 64 3.70 -6.40 -3.42
N VAL A 65 3.87 -5.34 -2.62
CA VAL A 65 5.14 -4.61 -2.49
C VAL A 65 5.39 -4.15 -1.07
N VAL A 66 6.60 -4.36 -0.58
CA VAL A 66 7.11 -3.80 0.65
C VAL A 66 8.31 -2.90 0.33
N ILE A 67 8.27 -1.65 0.79
CA ILE A 67 9.38 -0.69 0.68
C ILE A 67 9.83 -0.31 2.10
N THR A 68 11.12 -0.42 2.39
CA THR A 68 11.68 -0.04 3.69
C THR A 68 12.93 0.82 3.55
N TRP A 69 13.14 1.77 4.46
CA TRP A 69 14.40 2.54 4.61
C TRP A 69 14.59 3.00 6.06
N GLU A 70 15.77 3.52 6.41
CA GLU A 70 16.17 3.77 7.82
C GLU A 70 16.36 5.25 8.23
N ASN A 71 16.11 6.22 7.35
CA ASN A 71 16.29 7.65 7.65
C ASN A 71 15.10 8.54 7.21
N PRO A 72 14.05 8.68 8.03
CA PRO A 72 13.77 7.91 9.24
C PRO A 72 13.27 6.50 8.91
N ALA A 73 13.35 5.59 9.89
CA ALA A 73 12.86 4.21 9.78
C ALA A 73 11.39 4.17 9.33
N THR A 74 11.15 3.67 8.12
CA THR A 74 9.82 3.66 7.49
C THR A 74 9.58 2.34 6.75
N THR A 75 8.32 1.91 6.75
CA THR A 75 7.81 0.75 6.02
C THR A 75 6.58 1.18 5.23
N VAL A 76 6.56 0.89 3.94
CA VAL A 76 5.42 1.13 3.05
C VAL A 76 4.95 -0.21 2.50
N PHE A 77 3.69 -0.53 2.75
CA PHE A 77 3.00 -1.60 2.06
C PHE A 77 2.23 -1.03 0.88
N ILE A 78 2.30 -1.69 -0.26
CA ILE A 78 1.48 -1.38 -1.42
C ILE A 78 0.73 -2.64 -1.82
N GLU A 79 -0.59 -2.55 -1.80
CA GLU A 79 -1.50 -3.56 -2.33
C GLU A 79 -2.00 -3.08 -3.69
N MET A 80 -1.91 -3.89 -4.74
CA MET A 80 -2.43 -3.57 -6.06
C MET A 80 -3.68 -4.38 -6.41
N LYS A 81 -4.60 -3.76 -7.16
CA LYS A 81 -5.70 -4.47 -7.82
C LYS A 81 -5.69 -4.18 -9.32
N TYR A 82 -5.95 -5.22 -10.11
CA TYR A 82 -6.03 -5.17 -11.57
C TYR A 82 -7.48 -5.36 -12.00
N GLY A 83 -8.28 -4.29 -12.00
CA GLY A 83 -9.64 -4.29 -12.53
C GLY A 83 -10.67 -5.11 -11.75
N SER A 84 -10.30 -5.85 -10.71
CA SER A 84 -11.23 -6.45 -9.78
C SER A 84 -11.59 -5.46 -8.68
N ASN A 85 -12.89 -5.37 -8.36
CA ASN A 85 -13.33 -4.66 -7.16
C ASN A 85 -12.67 -5.31 -5.93
N LEU A 86 -12.26 -4.49 -4.97
CA LEU A 86 -11.97 -4.97 -3.63
C LEU A 86 -13.27 -5.57 -3.08
N SER A 87 -13.34 -6.89 -3.03
CA SER A 87 -14.43 -7.54 -2.34
C SER A 87 -14.26 -7.25 -0.85
N ALA A 88 -15.27 -6.63 -0.23
CA ALA A 88 -15.37 -6.53 1.23
C ALA A 88 -15.43 -7.92 1.91
N LYS A 89 -15.63 -8.99 1.11
CA LYS A 89 -15.70 -10.38 1.55
C LYS A 89 -14.58 -11.20 0.89
N THR A 90 -13.70 -11.80 1.68
CA THR A 90 -12.87 -12.91 1.19
C THR A 90 -13.74 -14.17 1.03
N THR A 91 -13.36 -15.06 0.12
CA THR A 91 -14.11 -16.29 -0.27
C THR A 91 -14.45 -17.23 0.89
N HIS A 92 -13.85 -17.05 2.07
CA HIS A 92 -14.05 -17.90 3.24
C HIS A 92 -14.43 -17.16 4.53
N ASN A 93 -14.69 -15.84 4.49
CA ASN A 93 -15.01 -15.12 5.73
C ASN A 93 -15.97 -13.96 5.48
N GLN A 94 -17.26 -14.14 5.80
CA GLN A 94 -18.30 -13.11 5.62
C GLN A 94 -18.28 -12.02 6.71
N GLY A 95 -17.21 -11.90 7.50
CA GLY A 95 -17.23 -11.08 8.71
C GLY A 95 -18.17 -11.65 9.77
N THR A 96 -18.30 -12.98 9.82
CA THR A 96 -19.18 -13.71 10.76
C THR A 96 -18.82 -13.46 12.22
N GLU A 97 -17.60 -12.99 12.50
CA GLU A 97 -17.09 -12.65 13.83
C GLU A 97 -17.13 -11.14 14.13
N GLY A 98 -17.82 -10.34 13.30
CA GLY A 98 -17.99 -8.90 13.49
C GLY A 98 -16.83 -8.02 12.99
N PHE A 99 -15.81 -8.60 12.33
CA PHE A 99 -14.67 -7.86 11.78
C PHE A 99 -14.60 -8.00 10.25
N PRO A 100 -14.24 -6.92 9.51
CA PRO A 100 -14.03 -7.00 8.07
C PRO A 100 -12.89 -7.96 7.70
N SER A 101 -13.02 -8.61 6.54
CA SER A 101 -12.03 -9.60 6.06
C SER A 101 -11.33 -9.15 4.78
N ASP A 102 -11.50 -7.89 4.36
CA ASP A 102 -10.88 -7.37 3.14
C ASP A 102 -9.36 -7.29 3.28
N GLN A 103 -8.68 -7.31 2.14
CA GLN A 103 -7.22 -7.38 2.10
C GLN A 103 -6.56 -6.10 2.65
N LEU A 104 -7.24 -4.95 2.57
CA LEU A 104 -6.69 -3.68 3.03
C LEU A 104 -6.61 -3.66 4.56
N ILE A 105 -7.67 -4.07 5.27
CA ILE A 105 -7.63 -4.14 6.74
C ILE A 105 -6.66 -5.21 7.25
N ARG A 106 -6.54 -6.34 6.54
CA ARG A 106 -5.57 -7.40 6.88
C ARG A 106 -4.13 -6.87 6.79
N ASN A 107 -3.81 -6.18 5.70
CA ASN A 107 -2.50 -5.56 5.51
C ASN A 107 -2.24 -4.42 6.51
N ALA A 108 -3.26 -3.62 6.83
CA ALA A 108 -3.16 -2.58 7.85
C ALA A 108 -2.85 -3.16 9.23
N ARG A 109 -3.60 -4.19 9.66
CA ARG A 109 -3.42 -4.88 10.94
C ARG A 109 -2.02 -5.46 11.08
N VAL A 110 -1.57 -6.20 10.06
CA VAL A 110 -0.23 -6.82 10.06
C VAL A 110 0.86 -5.75 10.03
N GLY A 111 0.72 -4.73 9.18
CA GLY A 111 1.71 -3.67 9.06
C GLY A 111 1.83 -2.82 10.32
N LEU A 112 0.72 -2.44 10.96
CA LEU A 112 0.75 -1.73 12.24
C LEU A 112 1.48 -2.54 13.32
N ARG A 113 1.20 -3.84 13.40
CA ARG A 113 1.85 -4.73 14.37
C ARG A 113 3.34 -4.88 14.12
N GLU A 114 3.75 -5.24 12.90
CA GLU A 114 5.18 -5.45 12.57
C GLU A 114 6.01 -4.17 12.67
N ASN A 115 5.38 -2.99 12.70
CA ASN A 115 6.04 -1.70 12.87
C ASN A 115 5.90 -1.11 14.29
N GLY A 116 5.44 -1.91 15.27
CA GLY A 116 5.45 -1.56 16.70
C GLY A 116 4.29 -0.67 17.17
N TRP A 117 3.20 -0.58 16.41
CA TRP A 117 2.05 0.26 16.78
C TRP A 117 1.05 -0.41 17.73
N PHE A 118 1.17 -1.71 17.95
CA PHE A 118 0.42 -2.43 18.98
C PHE A 118 1.16 -2.38 20.30
N ASP A 119 0.40 -2.09 21.36
CA ASP A 119 0.87 -2.29 22.73
C ASP A 119 0.93 -3.79 23.03
N GLU A 120 2.14 -4.37 23.01
CA GLU A 120 2.43 -5.78 23.25
C GLU A 120 3.36 -5.94 24.44
N ASP A 121 3.05 -6.93 25.31
CA ASP A 121 3.92 -7.33 26.43
C ASP A 121 5.17 -8.05 25.92
N LEU A 122 6.07 -7.29 25.29
CA LEU A 122 7.35 -7.77 24.78
C LEU A 122 8.44 -7.61 25.84
N LEU A 123 9.44 -8.49 25.80
CA LEU A 123 10.62 -8.38 26.66
C LEU A 123 11.48 -7.15 26.34
N PHE A 124 11.35 -6.62 25.11
CA PHE A 124 12.10 -5.47 24.63
C PHE A 124 11.21 -4.60 23.74
N ASP A 125 11.25 -3.29 23.98
CA ASP A 125 10.58 -2.31 23.12
C ASP A 125 11.45 -2.01 21.90
N ALA A 126 10.94 -2.36 20.72
CA ALA A 126 11.50 -1.86 19.48
C ALA A 126 10.95 -0.45 19.21
N PRO A 127 11.78 0.51 18.73
CA PRO A 127 11.27 1.82 18.36
C PRO A 127 10.24 1.68 17.22
N LYS A 128 9.13 2.40 17.35
CA LYS A 128 8.07 2.43 16.33
C LYS A 128 8.65 2.88 15.00
N ARG A 129 8.36 2.12 13.95
CA ARG A 129 8.70 2.49 12.57
C ARG A 129 7.53 3.23 11.97
N ASP A 130 7.83 4.23 11.14
CA ASP A 130 6.76 4.87 10.40
C ASP A 130 6.12 3.87 9.43
N PHE A 131 4.79 3.85 9.34
CA PHE A 131 4.07 2.88 8.53
C PHE A 131 3.12 3.58 7.56
N ILE A 132 3.09 3.10 6.31
CA ILE A 132 2.21 3.59 5.25
C ILE A 132 1.61 2.38 4.52
N LEU A 133 0.33 2.47 4.19
CA LEU A 133 -0.38 1.49 3.37
C LEU A 133 -1.03 2.17 2.18
N ILE A 134 -0.59 1.84 0.97
CA ILE A 134 -1.12 2.39 -0.28
C ILE A 134 -1.90 1.33 -1.03
N LEU A 135 -3.12 1.68 -1.43
CA LEU A 135 -3.88 0.90 -2.41
C LEU A 135 -3.64 1.45 -3.82
N LEU A 136 -3.06 0.64 -4.70
CA LEU A 136 -2.81 0.99 -6.09
C LEU A 136 -3.83 0.30 -7.01
N THR A 137 -4.73 1.09 -7.57
CA THR A 137 -5.87 0.64 -8.39
C THR A 137 -5.85 1.32 -9.75
N PRO A 138 -6.68 0.89 -10.72
CA PRO A 138 -6.78 1.59 -11.99
C PRO A 138 -7.28 3.04 -11.84
N THR A 139 -8.18 3.28 -10.88
CA THR A 139 -8.81 4.56 -10.58
C THR A 139 -8.89 4.78 -9.08
N ARG A 140 -8.70 6.03 -8.64
CA ARG A 140 -8.91 6.47 -7.25
C ARG A 140 -10.39 6.41 -6.83
N GLY A 141 -10.64 6.68 -5.56
CA GLY A 141 -11.95 6.77 -4.94
C GLY A 141 -12.40 5.45 -4.32
N ASN A 142 -11.47 4.61 -3.85
CA ASN A 142 -11.85 3.36 -3.21
C ASN A 142 -12.49 3.63 -1.83
N PRO A 143 -13.73 3.16 -1.58
CA PRO A 143 -14.44 3.47 -0.33
C PRO A 143 -13.74 2.92 0.92
N LEU A 144 -13.03 1.79 0.82
CA LEU A 144 -12.30 1.21 1.96
C LEU A 144 -11.13 2.09 2.40
N VAL A 145 -10.51 2.82 1.47
CA VAL A 145 -9.43 3.76 1.81
C VAL A 145 -10.00 4.91 2.63
N THR A 146 -11.11 5.50 2.19
CA THR A 146 -11.80 6.56 2.95
C THR A 146 -12.29 6.06 4.31
N GLU A 147 -12.84 4.85 4.35
CA GLU A 147 -13.32 4.23 5.59
C GLU A 147 -12.19 4.04 6.60
N TYR A 148 -11.07 3.42 6.19
CA TYR A 148 -9.97 3.11 7.10
C TYR A 148 -9.00 4.28 7.35
N GLN A 149 -9.12 5.37 6.60
CA GLN A 149 -8.50 6.65 6.99
C GLN A 149 -9.12 7.23 8.27
N ASN A 150 -10.37 6.87 8.60
CA ASN A 150 -10.96 7.24 9.88
C ASN A 150 -10.36 6.36 11.01
N PRO A 151 -9.67 6.96 12.00
CA PRO A 151 -9.01 6.21 13.06
C PRO A 151 -9.94 5.29 13.85
N ASP A 152 -11.17 5.73 14.14
CA ASP A 152 -12.13 4.98 14.95
C ASP A 152 -12.67 3.79 14.17
N ARG A 153 -12.96 4.01 12.88
CA ARG A 153 -13.35 2.93 11.97
C ARG A 153 -12.25 1.89 11.84
N LEU A 154 -11.00 2.33 11.61
CA LEU A 154 -9.85 1.44 11.52
C LEU A 154 -9.70 0.59 12.80
N ARG A 155 -9.71 1.21 13.98
CA ARG A 155 -9.61 0.48 15.25
C ARG A 155 -10.75 -0.50 15.44
N SER A 156 -11.98 -0.10 15.12
CA SER A 156 -13.14 -1.00 15.22
C SER A 156 -13.08 -2.19 14.26
N ALA A 157 -12.41 -2.04 13.12
CA ALA A 157 -12.24 -3.08 12.12
C ALA A 157 -11.09 -4.05 12.43
N ILE A 158 -10.25 -3.73 13.42
CA ILE A 158 -9.11 -4.55 13.83
C ILE A 158 -9.45 -5.27 15.15
N PRO A 159 -9.35 -6.62 15.21
CA PRO A 159 -9.41 -7.35 16.47
C PRO A 159 -8.38 -6.83 17.45
N HIS A 160 -8.81 -6.57 18.68
CA HIS A 160 -8.01 -5.89 19.70
C HIS A 160 -7.50 -4.50 19.31
N GLY A 161 -8.27 -3.76 18.51
CA GLY A 161 -7.94 -2.40 18.09
C GLY A 161 -7.78 -1.41 19.24
N GLU A 162 -8.29 -1.72 20.43
CA GLU A 162 -8.02 -0.97 21.68
C GLU A 162 -6.54 -0.93 22.04
N ARG A 163 -5.72 -1.89 21.57
CA ARG A 163 -4.27 -1.93 21.78
C ARG A 163 -3.49 -0.98 20.86
N LEU A 164 -4.16 -0.33 19.91
CA LEU A 164 -3.61 0.74 19.07
C LEU A 164 -3.78 2.09 19.78
N THR A 165 -3.02 2.27 20.86
CA THR A 165 -3.04 3.50 21.69
C THR A 165 -2.66 4.73 20.88
N GLU A 166 -1.72 4.56 19.94
CA GLU A 166 -1.30 5.57 18.97
C GLU A 166 -1.35 4.99 17.56
N LEU A 167 -1.31 5.88 16.56
CA LEU A 167 -1.28 5.50 15.15
C LEU A 167 -0.15 6.24 14.44
N PRO A 168 0.33 5.72 13.30
CA PRO A 168 1.31 6.41 12.46
C PRO A 168 0.85 7.82 12.10
N ARG A 169 1.80 8.68 11.71
CA ARG A 169 1.49 10.05 11.32
C ARG A 169 0.43 10.06 10.21
N PHE A 170 -0.68 10.76 10.45
CA PHE A 170 -1.79 10.82 9.51
C PHE A 170 -1.53 11.77 8.33
N PRO A 171 -2.14 11.49 7.16
CA PRO A 171 -2.71 10.19 6.77
C PRO A 171 -1.59 9.17 6.51
N PHE A 172 -1.87 7.90 6.82
CA PHE A 172 -0.95 6.78 6.55
C PHE A 172 -1.55 5.68 5.68
N ILE A 173 -2.87 5.70 5.47
CA ILE A 173 -3.54 4.90 4.45
C ILE A 173 -3.87 5.83 3.29
N GLY A 174 -3.52 5.43 2.06
CA GLY A 174 -3.74 6.24 0.87
C GLY A 174 -4.01 5.39 -0.36
N GLU A 175 -4.15 6.05 -1.50
CA GLU A 175 -4.42 5.40 -2.77
C GLU A 175 -3.78 6.10 -3.96
N LEU A 176 -3.43 5.30 -4.97
CA LEU A 176 -2.94 5.77 -6.26
C LEU A 176 -3.71 5.10 -7.38
N GLY A 177 -3.96 5.87 -8.44
CA GLY A 177 -4.37 5.40 -9.74
C GLY A 177 -3.17 5.11 -10.65
N TYR A 178 -3.35 4.29 -11.69
CA TYR A 178 -2.30 4.13 -12.72
C TYR A 178 -2.00 5.44 -13.44
N ARG A 179 -3.00 6.32 -13.58
CA ARG A 179 -2.81 7.65 -14.16
C ARG A 179 -1.91 8.53 -13.30
N ASP A 180 -2.03 8.48 -11.97
CA ASP A 180 -1.13 9.22 -11.06
C ASP A 180 0.34 8.80 -11.26
N ILE A 181 0.60 7.50 -11.47
CA ILE A 181 1.95 6.99 -11.74
C ILE A 181 2.49 7.54 -13.07
N ILE A 182 1.66 7.54 -14.12
CA ILE A 182 2.03 8.07 -15.45
C ILE A 182 2.36 9.57 -15.35
N ASP A 183 1.46 10.34 -14.73
CA ASP A 183 1.59 11.79 -14.61
C ASP A 183 2.83 12.15 -13.79
N LEU A 184 3.04 11.48 -12.66
CA LEU A 184 4.24 11.63 -11.83
C LEU A 184 5.51 11.30 -12.61
N SER A 185 5.53 10.18 -13.33
CA SER A 185 6.70 9.75 -14.11
C SER A 185 7.02 10.77 -15.21
N ASN A 186 6.01 11.35 -15.84
CA ASN A 186 6.17 12.40 -16.84
C ASN A 186 6.70 13.71 -16.22
N GLN A 187 6.19 14.11 -15.06
CA GLN A 187 6.66 15.30 -14.35
C GLN A 187 8.14 15.19 -13.96
N GLN A 188 8.57 14.00 -13.52
CA GLN A 188 9.95 13.76 -13.09
C GLN A 188 10.89 13.42 -14.25
N ARG A 189 10.38 13.27 -15.46
CA ARG A 189 11.12 12.74 -16.62
C ARG A 189 12.45 13.44 -16.89
N ARG A 190 12.51 14.76 -16.68
CA ARG A 190 13.74 15.55 -16.87
C ARG A 190 14.89 15.15 -15.93
N TRP A 191 14.56 14.61 -14.76
CA TRP A 191 15.55 14.21 -13.74
C TRP A 191 16.10 12.80 -13.95
N PHE A 192 15.40 11.97 -14.73
CA PHE A 192 15.87 10.65 -15.10
C PHE A 192 17.00 10.71 -16.12
N SER A 193 17.94 9.78 -16.01
CA SER A 193 18.98 9.50 -17.01
C SER A 193 18.36 8.95 -18.30
N PRO A 194 19.08 8.96 -19.45
CA PRO A 194 18.55 8.40 -20.69
C PRO A 194 18.06 6.94 -20.59
N PRO A 195 18.77 6.01 -19.92
CA PRO A 195 18.27 4.65 -19.72
C PRO A 195 17.00 4.59 -18.86
N GLU A 196 16.94 5.34 -17.75
CA GLU A 196 15.75 5.41 -16.88
C GLU A 196 14.54 5.97 -17.64
N ARG A 197 14.73 6.99 -18.50
CA ARG A 197 13.66 7.53 -19.34
C ARG A 197 13.07 6.46 -20.26
N LYS A 198 13.90 5.63 -20.90
CA LYS A 198 13.42 4.54 -21.76
C LYS A 198 12.58 3.52 -20.98
N LEU A 199 12.99 3.20 -19.74
CA LEU A 199 12.22 2.31 -18.87
C LEU A 199 10.88 2.92 -18.46
N ILE A 200 10.87 4.21 -18.13
CA ILE A 200 9.65 4.97 -17.80
C ILE A 200 8.71 5.09 -18.99
N ASP A 201 9.23 5.39 -20.18
CA ASP A 201 8.41 5.50 -21.39
C ASP A 201 7.70 4.16 -21.66
N GLY A 202 8.42 3.03 -21.59
CA GLY A 202 7.82 1.69 -21.74
C GLY A 202 6.84 1.33 -20.60
N LEU A 203 7.10 1.78 -19.37
CA LEU A 203 6.15 1.62 -18.26
C LEU A 203 4.87 2.42 -18.50
N ASN A 204 4.98 3.66 -18.94
CA ASN A 204 3.85 4.54 -19.23
C ASN A 204 3.00 3.98 -20.37
N GLU A 205 3.62 3.45 -21.43
CA GLU A 205 2.93 2.74 -22.51
C GLU A 205 2.14 1.54 -21.96
N TYR A 206 2.76 0.71 -21.12
CA TYR A 206 2.11 -0.44 -20.51
C TYR A 206 0.91 -0.06 -19.64
N LEU A 207 1.06 0.94 -18.76
CA LEU A 207 -0.02 1.40 -17.90
C LEU A 207 -1.17 2.02 -18.70
N THR A 208 -0.84 2.79 -19.74
CA THR A 208 -1.83 3.36 -20.67
C THR A 208 -2.61 2.26 -21.39
N PHE A 209 -1.91 1.24 -21.91
CA PHE A 209 -2.54 0.08 -22.51
C PHE A 209 -3.49 -0.62 -21.53
N LYS A 210 -3.07 -0.82 -20.27
CA LYS A 210 -3.91 -1.44 -19.24
C LYS A 210 -5.17 -0.61 -18.92
N LEU A 211 -5.04 0.71 -18.82
CA LEU A 211 -6.18 1.60 -18.64
C LEU A 211 -7.17 1.51 -19.81
N THR A 212 -6.67 1.45 -21.05
CA THR A 212 -7.52 1.26 -22.23
C THR A 212 -8.24 -0.08 -22.21
N GLN A 213 -7.56 -1.19 -21.90
CA GLN A 213 -8.18 -2.51 -21.79
C GLN A 213 -9.35 -2.53 -20.79
N LEU A 214 -9.16 -1.92 -19.60
CA LEU A 214 -10.18 -1.88 -18.56
C LEU A 214 -11.42 -1.07 -18.97
N ARG A 215 -11.23 0.02 -19.72
CA ARG A 215 -12.36 0.81 -20.26
C ARG A 215 -13.19 -0.01 -21.24
N THR A 216 -12.54 -0.79 -22.12
CA THR A 216 -13.24 -1.64 -23.07
C THR A 216 -14.07 -2.71 -22.37
N VAL A 217 -13.52 -3.38 -21.35
CA VAL A 217 -14.25 -4.42 -20.59
C VAL A 217 -15.46 -3.84 -19.86
N ASN A 218 -15.30 -2.71 -19.17
CA ASN A 218 -16.40 -2.09 -18.43
C ASN A 218 -17.48 -1.50 -19.37
N GLY A 219 -17.09 -1.03 -20.56
CA GLY A 219 -18.03 -0.53 -21.56
C GLY A 219 -18.94 -1.60 -22.18
N HIS A 220 -18.56 -2.88 -22.12
CA HIS A 220 -19.39 -4.00 -22.61
C HIS A 220 -20.32 -4.59 -21.54
N SER A 221 -20.26 -4.11 -20.30
CA SER A 221 -21.10 -4.61 -19.20
C SER A 221 -22.45 -3.86 -19.05
N HIS A 222 -22.78 -3.00 -20.03
CA HIS A 222 -23.98 -2.15 -20.03
C HIS A 222 -24.90 -2.31 -21.25
N ASN A 223 -24.77 -3.39 -22.02
CA ASN A 223 -25.71 -3.76 -23.08
C ASN A 223 -26.37 -5.10 -22.80
#